data_AF-A0A1W9R7M4-F1
#
_entry.id   AF-A0A1W9R7M4-F1
#
_cell.length_a   1.000
_cell.length_b   1.000
_cell.length_c   1.000
_cell.angle_alpha   90.00
_cell.angle_beta   90.00
_cell.angle_gamma   90.00
#
_symmetry.space_group_name_H-M   'P 1'
#
loop_
_entity.id
_entity.type
_entity.pdbx_description
1 polymer ?
#
loop_
_entity_poly.entity_id
_entity_poly.type
_entity_poly.pdbx_seq_one_letter_code
_entity_poly.pdbx_strand_id
1 'polypeptide(L)'
;MRKISILTVLAIVFAMSANATVWRVNNNTQVDADFSNLQTAVNDAGVLPYDTLYVEASNTSYGNVDVNKPLIIIGAGYFLNENDSTQAIKMYT
;
A
#
# COMPACT_ATOMS: atom_id res chain seq x y z
N MET A 1 30.71 -28.07 -19.47
CA MET A 1 29.30 -27.64 -19.61
C MET A 1 28.78 -27.28 -18.23
N ARG A 2 28.37 -26.02 -17.99
CA ARG A 2 27.73 -25.63 -16.72
C ARG A 2 26.35 -26.30 -16.69
N LYS A 3 26.15 -27.26 -15.79
CA LYS A 3 24.86 -27.92 -15.61
C LYS A 3 23.99 -27.03 -14.74
N ILE A 4 22.89 -26.51 -15.30
CA ILE A 4 21.89 -25.78 -14.53
C ILE A 4 21.00 -26.82 -13.85
N SER A 5 20.93 -26.75 -12.53
CA SER A 5 20.12 -27.64 -11.70
C SER A 5 18.63 -27.39 -11.92
N ILE A 6 17.81 -28.44 -11.93
CA ILE A 6 16.34 -28.32 -12.00
C ILE A 6 15.80 -27.48 -10.83
N LEU A 7 16.39 -27.63 -9.63
CA LEU A 7 16.05 -26.82 -8.46
C LEU A 7 16.25 -25.32 -8.71
N THR A 8 17.29 -24.93 -9.44
CA THR A 8 17.55 -23.52 -9.76
C THR A 8 16.46 -22.96 -10.68
N VAL A 9 15.99 -23.74 -11.64
CA VAL A 9 14.89 -23.34 -12.54
C VAL A 9 13.59 -23.18 -11.76
N LEU A 10 13.26 -24.15 -10.89
CA LEU A 10 12.08 -24.08 -10.01
C LEU A 10 12.10 -22.84 -9.12
N ALA A 11 13.23 -22.57 -8.47
CA ALA A 11 13.37 -21.39 -7.60
C ALA A 11 13.12 -20.07 -8.36
N ILE A 12 13.60 -19.96 -9.60
CA ILE A 12 13.38 -18.77 -10.44
C ILE A 12 11.89 -18.61 -10.79
N VAL A 13 11.21 -19.70 -11.16
CA VAL A 13 9.78 -19.66 -11.48
C VAL A 13 8.94 -19.24 -10.28
N PHE A 14 9.25 -19.74 -9.08
CA PHE A 14 8.58 -19.31 -7.85
C PHE A 14 8.84 -17.85 -7.47
N ALA A 15 10.03 -17.32 -7.77
CA ALA A 15 10.33 -15.92 -7.51
C ALA A 15 9.49 -14.95 -8.37
N MET A 16 9.02 -15.39 -9.54
CA MET A 16 8.18 -14.57 -10.43
C MET A 16 6.76 -14.34 -9.90
N SER A 17 6.28 -15.13 -8.92
CA SER A 17 4.96 -14.94 -8.29
C SER A 17 4.98 -14.08 -7.04
N ALA A 18 6.13 -13.52 -6.66
CA ALA A 18 6.23 -12.61 -5.53
C ALA A 18 5.69 -11.22 -5.92
N ASN A 19 4.58 -10.82 -5.28
CA ASN A 19 3.98 -9.50 -5.43
C ASN A 19 4.17 -8.73 -4.11
N ALA A 20 4.56 -7.47 -4.21
CA ALA A 20 4.77 -6.57 -3.07
C ALA A 20 4.42 -5.13 -3.48
N THR A 21 3.34 -4.96 -4.23
CA THR A 21 2.97 -3.66 -4.80
C THR A 21 2.54 -2.72 -3.68
N VAL A 22 2.98 -1.47 -3.77
CA VAL A 22 2.55 -0.40 -2.86
C VAL A 22 1.61 0.51 -3.63
N TRP A 23 0.37 0.57 -3.17
CA TRP A 23 -0.67 1.44 -3.72
C TRP A 23 -0.85 2.66 -2.82
N ARG A 24 -0.73 3.85 -3.38
CA ARG A 24 -0.97 5.11 -2.68
C ARG A 24 -2.45 5.41 -2.63
N VAL A 25 -2.94 5.72 -1.43
CA VAL A 25 -4.33 6.11 -1.21
C VAL A 25 -4.35 7.51 -0.61
N ASN A 26 -4.96 8.47 -1.31
CA ASN A 26 -5.14 9.84 -0.82
C ASN A 26 -6.53 10.37 -1.19
N ASN A 27 -7.37 10.67 -0.21
CA ASN A 27 -8.73 11.21 -0.45
C ASN A 27 -8.78 12.72 -0.76
N ASN A 28 -7.64 13.39 -0.87
CA ASN A 28 -7.55 14.76 -1.37
C ASN A 28 -7.52 14.74 -2.91
N THR A 29 -8.52 15.35 -3.54
CA THR A 29 -8.66 15.40 -5.01
C THR A 29 -7.55 16.16 -5.74
N GLN A 30 -6.73 16.92 -5.01
CA GLN A 30 -5.57 17.62 -5.56
C GLN A 30 -4.30 16.77 -5.59
N VAL A 31 -4.32 15.57 -5.00
CA VAL A 31 -3.19 14.65 -4.99
C VAL A 31 -3.40 13.56 -6.03
N ASP A 32 -2.42 13.40 -6.91
CA ASP A 32 -2.37 12.29 -7.87
C ASP A 32 -1.84 11.03 -7.16
N ALA A 33 -2.78 10.23 -6.64
CA ALA A 33 -2.55 8.95 -5.98
C ALA A 33 -3.27 7.84 -6.76
N ASP A 34 -2.84 6.59 -6.60
CA ASP A 34 -3.42 5.45 -7.32
C ASP A 34 -4.92 5.30 -7.02
N PHE A 35 -5.33 5.62 -5.79
CA PHE A 35 -6.73 5.63 -5.37
C PHE A 35 -7.08 6.88 -4.56
N SER A 36 -8.26 7.46 -4.83
CA SER A 36 -8.83 8.55 -4.04
C SER A 36 -9.78 8.09 -2.93
N ASN A 37 -10.01 6.78 -2.81
CA ASN A 37 -10.89 6.20 -1.81
C ASN A 37 -10.32 4.85 -1.34
N LEU A 38 -10.28 4.65 -0.01
CA LEU A 38 -9.68 3.46 0.59
C LEU A 38 -10.51 2.20 0.35
N GLN A 39 -11.84 2.27 0.36
CA GLN A 39 -12.68 1.12 0.04
C GLN A 39 -12.55 0.72 -1.44
N THR A 40 -12.40 1.69 -2.35
CA THR A 40 -12.12 1.41 -3.76
C THR A 40 -10.81 0.66 -3.93
N ALA A 41 -9.73 1.08 -3.25
CA ALA A 41 -8.45 0.36 -3.25
C ALA A 41 -8.60 -1.09 -2.73
N VAL A 42 -9.34 -1.27 -1.63
CA VAL A 42 -9.60 -2.62 -1.08
C VAL A 42 -10.39 -3.50 -2.05
N ASN A 43 -11.33 -2.93 -2.81
CA ASN A 43 -12.17 -3.71 -3.73
C ASN A 43 -11.50 -3.96 -5.10
N ASP A 44 -10.46 -3.20 -5.44
CA ASP A 44 -9.83 -3.28 -6.76
C ASP A 44 -9.19 -4.66 -7.00
N ALA A 45 -9.42 -5.22 -8.18
CA ALA A 45 -8.94 -6.55 -8.56
C ALA A 45 -7.42 -6.58 -8.84
N GLY A 46 -6.83 -5.43 -9.18
CA GLY A 46 -5.39 -5.25 -9.34
C GLY A 46 -4.64 -5.15 -8.01
N VAL A 47 -5.33 -4.80 -6.93
CA VAL A 47 -4.78 -4.88 -5.57
C VAL A 47 -4.85 -6.32 -5.10
N LEU A 48 -3.71 -7.00 -5.04
CA LEU A 48 -3.63 -8.42 -4.74
C LEU A 48 -3.57 -8.67 -3.22
N PRO A 49 -3.90 -9.89 -2.75
CA PRO A 49 -3.64 -10.29 -1.37
C PRO A 49 -2.17 -10.03 -0.99
N TYR A 50 -1.97 -9.46 0.20
CA TYR A 50 -0.69 -9.06 0.79
C TYR A 50 0.00 -7.85 0.16
N ASP A 51 -0.62 -7.17 -0.82
CA ASP A 51 -0.17 -5.85 -1.24
C ASP A 51 -0.26 -4.82 -0.09
N THR A 52 0.50 -3.74 -0.23
CA THR A 52 0.51 -2.64 0.73
C THR A 52 -0.37 -1.50 0.24
N LEU A 53 -1.33 -1.09 1.06
CA LEU A 53 -2.03 0.19 0.92
C LEU A 53 -1.32 1.23 1.79
N TYR A 54 -0.64 2.18 1.16
CA TYR A 54 -0.03 3.32 1.81
C TYR A 54 -1.06 4.47 1.87
N VAL A 55 -1.69 4.61 3.04
CA VAL A 55 -2.74 5.59 3.31
C VAL A 55 -2.12 6.89 3.76
N GLU A 56 -2.22 7.91 2.92
CA GLU A 56 -1.64 9.22 3.20
C GLU A 56 -2.46 9.99 4.22
N ALA A 57 -1.77 10.81 5.01
CA ALA A 57 -2.41 11.71 5.97
C ALA A 57 -3.40 12.65 5.25
N SER A 58 -4.56 12.84 5.85
CA SER A 58 -5.59 13.74 5.33
C SER A 58 -6.39 14.37 6.45
N ASN A 59 -6.83 15.61 6.22
CA ASN A 59 -7.78 16.31 7.09
C ASN A 59 -9.22 15.80 6.92
N THR A 60 -9.48 15.00 5.88
CA THR A 60 -10.79 14.40 5.61
C THR A 60 -10.76 12.93 6.00
N SER A 61 -11.80 12.46 6.69
CA SER A 61 -11.92 11.04 7.06
C SER A 61 -11.99 10.12 5.84
N TYR A 62 -11.33 8.96 5.90
CA TYR A 62 -11.47 7.88 4.91
C TYR A 62 -12.75 7.04 5.11
N GLY A 63 -13.50 7.27 6.19
CA GLY A 63 -14.73 6.54 6.51
C GLY A 63 -14.48 5.15 7.08
N ASN A 64 -15.55 4.34 7.13
CA ASN A 64 -15.47 2.93 7.49
C ASN A 64 -15.01 2.13 6.26
N VAL A 65 -14.17 1.12 6.49
CA VAL A 65 -13.62 0.27 5.44
C VAL A 65 -13.80 -1.19 5.83
N ASP A 66 -14.40 -1.96 4.93
CA ASP A 66 -14.55 -3.40 5.05
C ASP A 66 -13.39 -4.09 4.32
N VAL A 67 -12.47 -4.67 5.10
CA VAL A 67 -11.29 -5.37 4.59
C VAL A 67 -11.60 -6.86 4.45
N ASN A 68 -11.82 -7.31 3.21
CA ASN A 68 -12.26 -8.68 2.89
C ASN A 68 -11.15 -9.57 2.30
N LYS A 69 -9.93 -9.05 2.14
CA LYS A 69 -8.72 -9.78 1.71
C LYS A 69 -7.53 -9.38 2.58
N PRO A 70 -6.54 -10.26 2.79
CA PRO A 70 -5.40 -9.90 3.61
C PRO A 70 -4.61 -8.80 2.91
N LEU A 71 -4.40 -7.67 3.59
CA LEU A 71 -3.69 -6.50 3.07
C LEU A 71 -2.78 -5.95 4.16
N ILE A 72 -1.69 -5.31 3.75
CA ILE A 72 -0.84 -4.53 4.65
C ILE A 72 -1.30 -3.08 4.54
N ILE A 73 -1.75 -2.47 5.63
CA ILE A 73 -2.20 -1.07 5.61
C ILE A 73 -1.26 -0.26 6.49
N ILE A 74 -0.59 0.72 5.89
CA ILE A 74 0.33 1.63 6.57
C ILE A 74 -0.24 3.03 6.43
N GLY A 75 -0.40 3.74 7.54
CA GLY A 75 -0.84 5.14 7.52
C GLY A 75 -0.14 5.96 8.59
N ALA A 76 -0.42 7.27 8.60
CA ALA A 76 0.18 8.22 9.54
C ALA A 76 -0.22 8.02 11.02
N GLY A 77 -1.15 7.11 11.30
CA GLY A 77 -1.64 6.78 12.65
C GLY A 77 -2.89 7.58 13.06
N TYR A 78 -3.46 7.21 14.21
CA TYR A 78 -4.74 7.73 14.72
C TYR A 78 -4.58 8.86 15.76
N PHE A 79 -3.46 8.86 16.49
CA PHE A 79 -3.15 9.83 17.56
C PHE A 79 -2.57 11.13 17.00
N LEU A 80 -3.26 11.77 16.06
CA LEU A 80 -2.77 12.98 15.41
C LEU A 80 -2.75 14.18 16.36
N ASN A 81 -3.66 14.21 17.34
CA ASN A 81 -3.73 15.26 18.36
C ASN A 81 -2.65 15.06 19.43
N GLU A 82 -2.34 13.82 19.78
CA GLU A 82 -1.31 13.50 20.77
C GLU A 82 0.11 13.50 20.16
N ASN A 83 0.22 13.38 18.83
CA ASN A 83 1.47 13.41 18.08
C ASN A 83 1.53 14.62 17.12
N ASP A 84 1.02 15.77 17.58
CA ASP A 84 0.89 17.00 16.79
C ASP A 84 2.21 17.55 16.22
N SER A 85 3.33 17.13 16.80
CA SER A 85 4.68 17.65 16.57
C SER A 85 5.65 16.60 16.03
N THR A 86 5.22 15.34 15.88
CA THR A 86 6.05 14.26 15.31
C THR A 86 5.65 13.88 13.89
N GLN A 87 4.70 14.62 13.29
CA GLN A 87 4.34 14.47 11.89
C GLN A 87 5.51 14.91 11.01
N ALA A 88 5.84 14.13 9.99
CA ALA A 88 6.85 14.53 9.01
C ALA A 88 6.34 15.74 8.21
N ILE A 89 6.80 16.94 8.56
CA ILE A 89 6.53 18.15 7.77
C ILE A 89 7.38 18.06 6.49
N LYS A 90 6.73 17.88 5.34
CA LYS A 90 7.38 18.03 4.05
C LYS A 90 7.56 19.53 3.78
N MET A 91 8.74 20.05 4.11
CA MET A 91 9.13 21.42 3.75
C MET A 91 9.31 21.47 2.22
N TYR A 92 8.42 22.16 1.52
CA TYR A 92 8.66 22.54 0.13
C TYR A 92 9.62 23.74 0.16
N THR A 93 10.89 23.51 -0.17
CA THR A 93 11.87 24.54 -0.54
C THR A 93 12.31 24.28 -1.96
#